data_AF-A0A6N9ISY8-F1
#
_entry.id   AF-A0A6N9ISY8-F1
#
_cell.length_a   1.000
_cell.length_b   1.000
_cell.length_c   1.000
_cell.angle_alpha   90.00
_cell.angle_beta   90.00
_cell.angle_gamma   90.00
#
_symmetry.space_group_name_H-M   'P 1'
#
loop_
_entity.id
_entity.type
_entity.pdbx_description
1 polymer ?
#
loop_
_entity_poly.entity_id
_entity_poly.type
_entity_poly.pdbx_seq_one_letter_code
_entity_poly.pdbx_strand_id
1 'polypeptide(L)'
;MKRLIATIIALAIFLGVAFNVEKKQEESKNKMPTVAILQTLSHPALDQIHQGIVDGLKEEGFVNGKTMKIDYQNAQGDQSNLKTMSDRFVQEKASVLIGIATPAVQSLANENSKIPITMGAVSDPVGTGLVKTLEKPGGTVSGVMHKEPVAAQVKLIREFMPDLKNIGVIYTSSDDSSTAEYKEFKKLAEKAGITVKTYTITSTNDIDQVSATMASEVQAVYVPSDNTVASGFSTLVKNTNAKNIPIFPGVDSMIKGGGVATVSVSQYELGKLTGKMAAQELRGKNPATMPVETVKKGSTIINQKQADKLGLKVPASAIKQANEKGEIIK
;
A
#
# COMPACT_ATOMS: atom_id res chain seq x y z
N MET A 1 57.25 -34.29 30.88
CA MET A 1 57.21 -32.96 30.21
C MET A 1 56.38 -32.94 28.92
N LYS A 2 56.64 -33.81 27.92
CA LYS A 2 55.89 -33.79 26.63
C LYS A 2 54.36 -33.94 26.75
N ARG A 3 53.88 -34.82 27.65
CA ARG A 3 52.44 -35.02 27.90
C ARG A 3 51.77 -33.81 28.53
N LEU A 4 52.47 -33.12 29.44
CA LEU A 4 51.97 -31.91 30.12
C LEU A 4 51.82 -30.75 29.13
N ILE A 5 52.79 -30.57 28.23
CA ILE A 5 52.76 -29.52 27.20
C ILE A 5 51.59 -29.77 26.22
N ALA A 6 51.35 -31.02 25.82
CA ALA A 6 50.23 -31.36 24.94
C ALA A 6 48.86 -31.05 25.57
N THR A 7 48.69 -31.32 26.87
CA THR A 7 47.45 -31.00 27.59
C THR A 7 47.21 -29.49 27.67
N ILE A 8 48.26 -28.70 27.91
CA ILE A 8 48.15 -27.23 27.98
C ILE A 8 47.74 -26.64 26.62
N ILE A 9 48.29 -27.14 25.52
CA ILE A 9 47.94 -26.70 24.16
C ILE A 9 46.48 -27.04 23.83
N ALA A 10 46.02 -28.26 24.16
CA ALA A 10 44.63 -28.65 23.93
C ALA A 10 43.64 -27.79 24.74
N LEU A 11 43.99 -27.44 25.98
CA LEU A 11 43.17 -26.57 26.83
C LEU A 11 43.10 -25.14 26.28
N ALA A 12 44.22 -24.61 25.78
CA ALA A 12 44.28 -23.27 25.18
C ALA A 12 43.45 -23.18 23.89
N ILE A 13 43.47 -24.23 23.06
CA ILE A 13 42.63 -24.30 21.85
C ILE A 13 41.14 -24.37 22.23
N PHE A 14 40.78 -25.21 23.21
CA PHE A 14 39.40 -25.32 23.68
C PHE A 14 38.87 -24.00 24.26
N LEU A 15 39.67 -23.32 25.09
CA LEU A 15 39.33 -22.00 25.64
C LEU A 15 39.22 -20.93 24.54
N GLY A 16 40.12 -20.95 23.55
CA GLY A 16 40.06 -20.05 22.40
C GLY A 16 38.79 -20.24 21.56
N VAL A 17 38.37 -21.50 21.36
CA VAL A 17 37.11 -21.82 20.64
C VAL A 17 35.90 -21.43 21.47
N ALA A 18 35.87 -21.75 22.77
CA ALA A 18 34.78 -21.40 23.67
C ALA A 18 34.58 -19.87 23.75
N PHE A 19 35.67 -19.11 23.89
CA PHE A 19 35.64 -17.65 23.93
C PHE A 19 35.14 -17.03 22.61
N ASN A 20 35.50 -17.62 21.46
CA ASN A 20 35.01 -17.16 20.15
C ASN A 20 33.54 -17.48 19.92
N VAL A 21 33.06 -18.62 20.44
CA VAL A 21 31.64 -19.01 20.41
C VAL A 21 30.83 -18.07 21.30
N GLU A 22 31.31 -17.80 22.51
CA GLU A 22 30.65 -16.91 23.47
C GLU A 22 30.59 -15.47 22.97
N LYS A 23 31.69 -14.95 22.39
CA LYS A 23 31.74 -13.61 21.78
C LYS A 23 30.83 -13.47 20.56
N LYS A 24 30.75 -14.48 19.69
CA LYS A 24 29.76 -14.52 18.58
C LYS A 24 28.33 -14.57 19.09
N GLN A 25 28.10 -15.27 20.20
CA GLN A 25 26.78 -15.41 20.80
C GLN A 25 26.34 -14.10 21.47
N GLU A 26 27.24 -13.36 22.12
CA GLU A 26 27.00 -12.00 22.63
C GLU A 26 26.78 -10.97 21.52
N GLU A 27 27.62 -10.95 20.46
CA GLU A 27 27.41 -10.05 19.31
C GLU A 27 26.09 -10.31 18.58
N SER A 28 25.62 -11.57 18.54
CA SER A 28 24.32 -11.92 17.98
C SER A 28 23.14 -11.60 18.91
N LYS A 29 23.34 -11.62 20.24
CA LYS A 29 22.28 -11.36 21.23
C LYS A 29 21.94 -9.89 21.40
N ASN A 30 22.81 -8.96 20.95
CA ASN A 30 22.72 -7.54 21.30
C ASN A 30 22.41 -6.58 20.13
N LYS A 31 22.18 -7.07 18.91
CA LYS A 31 21.68 -6.22 17.82
C LYS A 31 20.18 -6.35 17.66
N MET A 32 19.49 -5.31 18.13
CA MET A 32 18.07 -5.11 17.91
C MET A 32 17.74 -5.23 16.41
N PRO A 33 16.77 -6.08 16.01
CA PRO A 33 16.46 -6.32 14.60
C PRO A 33 16.00 -5.03 13.92
N THR A 34 16.44 -4.82 12.68
CA THR A 34 16.01 -3.68 11.86
C THR A 34 14.87 -4.09 10.96
N VAL A 35 13.74 -3.41 11.05
CA VAL A 35 12.66 -3.44 10.08
C VAL A 35 12.84 -2.25 9.14
N ALA A 36 13.11 -2.53 7.87
CA ALA A 36 13.25 -1.50 6.85
C ALA A 36 11.92 -1.34 6.12
N ILE A 37 11.39 -0.12 6.07
CA ILE A 37 10.14 0.21 5.39
C ILE A 37 10.44 1.12 4.21
N LEU A 38 10.10 0.68 2.99
CA LEU A 38 10.17 1.48 1.78
C LEU A 38 8.77 1.90 1.34
N GLN A 39 8.52 3.20 1.28
CA GLN A 39 7.29 3.77 0.76
C GLN A 39 7.52 4.40 -0.62
N THR A 40 6.64 4.12 -1.59
CA THR A 40 6.79 4.65 -2.96
C THR A 40 6.78 6.18 -3.00
N LEU A 41 5.79 6.83 -2.38
CA LEU A 41 5.72 8.29 -2.25
C LEU A 41 4.81 8.70 -1.09
N SER A 42 4.68 10.00 -0.82
CA SER A 42 3.77 10.51 0.21
C SER A 42 2.37 10.83 -0.35
N HIS A 43 1.34 10.24 0.26
CA HIS A 43 -0.05 10.69 0.23
C HIS A 43 -0.83 10.01 1.36
N PRO A 44 -2.01 10.54 1.75
CA PRO A 44 -2.70 10.11 2.97
C PRO A 44 -2.94 8.60 3.12
N ALA A 45 -3.27 7.87 2.05
CA ALA A 45 -3.44 6.41 2.11
C ALA A 45 -2.16 5.67 2.53
N LEU A 46 -1.01 5.97 1.90
CA LEU A 46 0.24 5.27 2.23
C LEU A 46 0.74 5.65 3.63
N ASP A 47 0.48 6.88 4.05
CA ASP A 47 0.81 7.33 5.41
C ASP A 47 -0.05 6.61 6.46
N GLN A 48 -1.33 6.35 6.16
CA GLN A 48 -2.21 5.52 6.99
C GLN A 48 -1.74 4.06 7.03
N ILE A 49 -1.29 3.50 5.90
CA ILE A 49 -0.70 2.16 5.84
C ILE A 49 0.56 2.09 6.70
N HIS A 50 1.47 3.06 6.56
CA HIS A 50 2.68 3.15 7.38
C HIS A 50 2.35 3.22 8.87
N GLN A 51 1.42 4.09 9.27
CA GLN A 51 0.97 4.19 10.66
C GLN A 51 0.38 2.85 11.15
N GLY A 52 -0.46 2.21 10.34
CA GLY A 52 -0.99 0.89 10.63
C GLY A 52 0.10 -0.16 10.81
N ILE A 53 1.12 -0.18 9.95
CA ILE A 53 2.25 -1.12 10.05
C ILE A 53 2.98 -0.97 11.38
N VAL A 54 3.29 0.27 11.77
CA VAL A 54 3.97 0.57 13.04
C VAL A 54 3.13 0.09 14.23
N ASP A 55 1.82 0.36 14.20
CA ASP A 55 0.90 -0.05 15.27
C ASP A 55 0.71 -1.58 15.30
N GLY A 56 0.62 -2.23 14.15
CA GLY A 56 0.53 -3.68 14.02
C GLY A 56 1.77 -4.40 14.56
N LEU A 57 2.97 -3.89 14.25
CA LEU A 57 4.23 -4.37 14.84
C LEU A 57 4.23 -4.19 16.36
N LYS A 58 3.76 -3.03 16.85
CA LYS A 58 3.67 -2.72 18.29
C LYS A 58 2.70 -3.64 19.02
N GLU A 59 1.54 -3.94 18.45
CA GLU A 59 0.58 -4.92 19.01
C GLU A 59 1.19 -6.31 19.15
N GLU A 60 2.16 -6.65 18.31
CA GLU A 60 2.90 -7.91 18.34
C GLU A 60 4.15 -7.87 19.25
N GLY A 61 4.35 -6.79 20.02
CA GLY A 61 5.47 -6.62 20.94
C GLY A 61 6.76 -6.09 20.31
N PHE A 62 6.73 -5.73 19.03
CA PHE A 62 7.84 -5.06 18.34
C PHE A 62 7.67 -3.55 18.44
N VAL A 63 8.48 -2.90 19.28
CA VAL A 63 8.40 -1.47 19.58
C VAL A 63 9.69 -0.80 19.11
N ASN A 64 9.53 0.22 18.25
CA ASN A 64 10.66 0.96 17.71
C ASN A 64 11.53 1.58 18.84
N GLY A 65 12.84 1.40 18.76
CA GLY A 65 13.81 1.87 19.74
C GLY A 65 13.87 1.07 21.04
N LYS A 66 13.05 0.01 21.19
CA LYS A 66 13.06 -0.87 22.37
C LYS A 66 13.34 -2.32 22.00
N THR A 67 12.57 -2.89 21.08
CA THR A 67 12.69 -4.30 20.68
C THR A 67 12.96 -4.49 19.19
N MET A 68 12.81 -3.43 18.38
CA MET A 68 13.27 -3.36 16.99
C MET A 68 13.68 -1.91 16.63
N LYS A 69 14.44 -1.71 15.56
CA LYS A 69 14.66 -0.41 14.93
C LYS A 69 13.85 -0.34 13.64
N ILE A 70 13.09 0.74 13.45
CA ILE A 70 12.50 1.06 12.16
C ILE A 70 13.48 1.95 11.38
N ASP A 71 13.82 1.55 10.16
CA ASP A 71 14.46 2.39 9.15
C ASP A 71 13.46 2.65 8.04
N TYR A 72 12.86 3.85 8.03
CA TYR A 72 11.85 4.25 7.08
C TYR A 72 12.46 5.13 5.98
N GLN A 73 12.15 4.81 4.73
CA GLN A 73 12.54 5.59 3.56
C GLN A 73 11.35 5.81 2.65
N ASN A 74 11.28 6.99 2.04
CA ASN A 74 10.26 7.36 1.08
C ASN A 74 10.93 7.78 -0.23
N ALA A 75 10.62 7.09 -1.31
CA ALA A 75 11.28 7.27 -2.60
C ALA A 75 10.81 8.53 -3.37
N GLN A 76 9.80 9.24 -2.88
CA GLN A 76 9.26 10.45 -3.51
C GLN A 76 8.77 10.23 -4.95
N GLY A 77 8.29 9.01 -5.25
CA GLY A 77 7.79 8.63 -6.57
C GLY A 77 8.89 8.39 -7.61
N ASP A 78 10.16 8.45 -7.20
CA ASP A 78 11.30 8.30 -8.10
C ASP A 78 11.84 6.86 -8.11
N GLN A 79 11.99 6.30 -9.31
CA GLN A 79 12.46 4.91 -9.50
C GLN A 79 13.93 4.72 -9.11
N SER A 80 14.77 5.74 -9.30
CA SER A 80 16.19 5.68 -8.92
C SER A 80 16.34 5.68 -7.40
N ASN A 81 15.50 6.43 -6.70
CA ASN A 81 15.42 6.42 -5.24
C ASN A 81 14.94 5.07 -4.71
N LEU A 82 13.89 4.48 -5.30
CA LEU A 82 13.41 3.14 -4.95
C LEU A 82 14.55 2.12 -4.99
N LYS A 83 15.32 2.12 -6.09
CA LYS A 83 16.47 1.24 -6.27
C LYS A 83 17.54 1.48 -5.20
N THR A 84 17.99 2.73 -5.07
CA THR A 84 19.09 3.11 -4.14
C THR A 84 18.74 2.78 -2.69
N MET A 85 17.50 3.01 -2.27
CA MET A 85 17.03 2.72 -0.92
C MET A 85 16.91 1.21 -0.69
N SER A 86 16.44 0.45 -1.68
CA SER A 86 16.39 -1.02 -1.62
C SER A 86 17.78 -1.64 -1.47
N ASP A 87 18.74 -1.19 -2.29
CA ASP A 87 20.15 -1.63 -2.23
C ASP A 87 20.74 -1.38 -0.83
N ARG A 88 20.50 -0.20 -0.26
CA ARG A 88 20.98 0.16 1.08
C ARG A 88 20.41 -0.78 2.14
N PHE A 89 19.11 -1.06 2.11
CA PHE A 89 18.48 -1.96 3.08
C PHE A 89 19.04 -3.39 3.04
N VAL A 90 19.37 -3.88 1.85
CA VAL A 90 20.00 -5.20 1.67
C VAL A 90 21.44 -5.19 2.20
N GLN A 91 22.22 -4.16 1.87
CA GLN A 91 23.62 -4.02 2.33
C GLN A 91 23.71 -3.87 3.86
N GLU A 92 22.77 -3.15 4.46
CA GLU A 92 22.68 -2.97 5.92
C GLU A 92 22.08 -4.19 6.64
N LYS A 93 21.69 -5.23 5.90
CA LYS A 93 21.17 -6.51 6.42
C LYS A 93 19.96 -6.32 7.33
N ALA A 94 18.94 -5.62 6.83
CA ALA A 94 17.64 -5.57 7.50
C ALA A 94 17.13 -6.98 7.82
N SER A 95 16.41 -7.12 8.93
CA SER A 95 15.83 -8.40 9.37
C SER A 95 14.55 -8.74 8.59
N VAL A 96 13.74 -7.72 8.30
CA VAL A 96 12.54 -7.79 7.46
C VAL A 96 12.47 -6.50 6.63
N LEU A 97 12.08 -6.63 5.37
CA LEU A 97 11.76 -5.55 4.46
C LEU A 97 10.24 -5.41 4.37
N ILE A 98 9.72 -4.19 4.40
CA ILE A 98 8.30 -3.91 4.18
C ILE A 98 8.21 -2.92 3.03
N GLY A 99 7.50 -3.30 1.96
CA GLY A 99 7.22 -2.41 0.84
C GLY A 99 5.78 -1.90 0.92
N ILE A 100 5.61 -0.59 0.86
CA ILE A 100 4.30 0.08 0.80
C ILE A 100 4.04 0.51 -0.64
N ALA A 101 2.99 -0.07 -1.24
CA ALA A 101 2.61 -0.04 -2.65
C ALA A 101 3.50 -0.89 -3.59
N THR A 102 2.93 -1.28 -4.73
CA THR A 102 3.51 -2.21 -5.72
C THR A 102 4.94 -1.83 -6.15
N PRO A 103 5.27 -0.57 -6.50
CA PRO A 103 6.62 -0.22 -6.95
C PRO A 103 7.69 -0.41 -5.86
N ALA A 104 7.37 -0.13 -4.60
CA ALA A 104 8.29 -0.36 -3.49
C ALA A 104 8.57 -1.85 -3.29
N VAL A 105 7.54 -2.70 -3.34
CA VAL A 105 7.71 -4.15 -3.22
C VAL A 105 8.51 -4.72 -4.38
N GLN A 106 8.22 -4.30 -5.63
CA GLN A 106 8.98 -4.73 -6.81
C GLN A 106 10.45 -4.34 -6.70
N SER A 107 10.76 -3.10 -6.30
CA SER A 107 12.13 -2.66 -6.11
C SER A 107 12.85 -3.47 -5.03
N LEU A 108 12.20 -3.72 -3.89
CA LEU A 108 12.77 -4.57 -2.84
C LEU A 108 13.02 -5.98 -3.36
N ALA A 109 12.07 -6.60 -4.07
CA ALA A 109 12.19 -7.96 -4.59
C ALA A 109 13.29 -8.08 -5.67
N ASN A 110 13.50 -7.04 -6.48
CA ASN A 110 14.56 -7.04 -7.50
C ASN A 110 15.97 -6.99 -6.90
N GLU A 111 16.17 -6.24 -5.81
CA GLU A 111 17.48 -6.08 -5.17
C GLU A 111 17.74 -7.12 -4.06
N ASN A 112 16.72 -7.86 -3.65
CA ASN A 112 16.80 -8.82 -2.56
C ASN A 112 16.38 -10.23 -2.97
N SER A 113 17.24 -11.20 -2.65
CA SER A 113 16.98 -12.64 -2.85
C SER A 113 16.85 -13.45 -1.56
N LYS A 114 16.99 -12.82 -0.37
CA LYS A 114 17.13 -13.56 0.90
C LYS A 114 16.30 -13.03 2.07
N ILE A 115 16.23 -11.73 2.25
CA ILE A 115 15.54 -11.10 3.38
C ILE A 115 14.03 -11.26 3.18
N PRO A 116 13.23 -11.62 4.20
CA PRO A 116 11.78 -11.60 4.10
C PRO A 116 11.24 -10.24 3.66
N ILE A 117 10.29 -10.23 2.72
CA ILE A 117 9.59 -9.03 2.25
C ILE A 117 8.11 -9.19 2.58
N THR A 118 7.60 -8.32 3.45
CA THR A 118 6.17 -8.16 3.69
C THR A 118 5.59 -7.08 2.76
N MET A 119 4.60 -7.45 1.95
CA MET A 119 3.82 -6.55 1.10
C MET A 119 2.78 -5.77 1.91
N GLY A 120 2.73 -4.46 1.72
CA GLY A 120 1.66 -3.59 2.16
C GLY A 120 1.00 -2.90 0.98
N ALA A 121 -0.29 -3.14 0.77
CA ALA A 121 -1.10 -2.51 -0.28
C ALA A 121 -0.65 -2.81 -1.72
N VAL A 122 -0.47 -4.09 -2.05
CA VAL A 122 -0.29 -4.56 -3.43
C VAL A 122 -1.64 -5.01 -4.00
N SER A 123 -1.93 -4.72 -5.27
CA SER A 123 -3.22 -5.05 -5.90
C SER A 123 -3.22 -6.36 -6.69
N ASP A 124 -2.09 -6.73 -7.31
CA ASP A 124 -1.95 -7.99 -8.05
C ASP A 124 -0.54 -8.60 -7.90
N PRO A 125 -0.25 -9.25 -6.76
CA PRO A 125 1.08 -9.81 -6.51
C PRO A 125 1.39 -11.03 -7.41
N VAL A 126 0.38 -11.69 -7.99
CA VAL A 126 0.58 -12.81 -8.92
C VAL A 126 0.90 -12.28 -10.32
N GLY A 127 0.11 -11.34 -10.83
CA GLY A 127 0.32 -10.75 -12.15
C GLY A 127 1.65 -10.00 -12.28
N THR A 128 2.14 -9.42 -11.18
CA THR A 128 3.45 -8.75 -11.11
C THR A 128 4.63 -9.72 -10.88
N GLY A 129 4.37 -11.01 -10.70
CA GLY A 129 5.39 -12.03 -10.45
C GLY A 129 6.03 -11.98 -9.05
N LEU A 130 5.50 -11.17 -8.14
CA LEU A 130 5.99 -11.06 -6.75
C LEU A 130 5.77 -12.37 -5.98
N VAL A 131 4.69 -13.09 -6.27
CA VAL A 131 4.38 -14.39 -5.66
C VAL A 131 3.91 -15.40 -6.72
N LYS A 132 4.16 -16.69 -6.50
CA LYS A 132 3.68 -17.76 -7.40
C LYS A 132 2.16 -17.95 -7.35
N THR A 133 1.63 -18.01 -6.13
CA THR A 133 0.20 -18.15 -5.82
C THR A 133 -0.08 -17.41 -4.52
N LEU A 134 -1.34 -17.09 -4.24
CA LEU A 134 -1.70 -16.44 -2.99
C LEU A 134 -1.55 -17.40 -1.80
N GLU A 135 -1.84 -18.69 -1.97
CA GLU A 135 -1.78 -19.68 -0.91
C GLU A 135 -0.34 -20.14 -0.59
N LYS A 136 0.53 -20.13 -1.61
CA LYS A 136 1.94 -20.52 -1.51
C LYS A 136 2.80 -19.56 -2.33
N PRO A 137 3.30 -18.47 -1.73
CA PRO A 137 4.08 -17.49 -2.46
C PRO A 137 5.37 -18.04 -3.07
N GLY A 138 6.02 -18.97 -2.37
CA GLY A 138 7.14 -19.75 -2.90
C GLY A 138 8.48 -19.03 -3.02
N GLY A 139 8.63 -17.83 -2.43
CA GLY A 139 9.85 -17.02 -2.45
C GLY A 139 10.04 -16.22 -1.16
N THR A 140 10.74 -15.09 -1.24
CA THR A 140 10.98 -14.19 -0.10
C THR A 140 9.82 -13.23 0.18
N VAL A 141 8.83 -13.16 -0.71
CA VAL A 141 7.73 -12.21 -0.64
C VAL A 141 6.46 -12.90 -0.11
N SER A 142 5.80 -12.28 0.87
CA SER A 142 4.43 -12.56 1.31
C SER A 142 3.81 -11.25 1.81
N GLY A 143 2.65 -11.27 2.48
CA GLY A 143 2.06 -10.09 3.09
C GLY A 143 0.60 -9.90 2.69
N VAL A 144 0.20 -8.65 2.54
CA VAL A 144 -1.21 -8.27 2.38
C VAL A 144 -1.43 -7.66 1.01
N MET A 145 -2.41 -8.21 0.30
CA MET A 145 -2.98 -7.60 -0.89
C MET A 145 -4.37 -7.02 -0.58
N HIS A 146 -4.80 -6.08 -1.41
CA HIS A 146 -6.17 -5.57 -1.36
C HIS A 146 -6.84 -5.65 -2.72
N LYS A 147 -8.18 -5.67 -2.70
CA LYS A 147 -9.00 -5.45 -3.88
C LYS A 147 -10.10 -4.47 -3.52
N GLU A 148 -10.15 -3.36 -4.23
CA GLU A 148 -11.24 -2.42 -4.06
C GLU A 148 -12.56 -3.00 -4.59
N PRO A 149 -13.70 -2.71 -3.96
CA PRO A 149 -14.99 -3.25 -4.36
C PRO A 149 -15.58 -2.44 -5.52
N VAL A 150 -14.95 -2.54 -6.70
CA VAL A 150 -15.28 -1.74 -7.90
C VAL A 150 -16.76 -1.83 -8.29
N ALA A 151 -17.37 -3.01 -8.19
CA ALA A 151 -18.80 -3.18 -8.44
C ALA A 151 -19.69 -2.38 -7.46
N ALA A 152 -19.29 -2.27 -6.19
CA ALA A 152 -19.98 -1.45 -5.21
C ALA A 152 -19.77 0.05 -5.47
N GLN A 153 -18.57 0.45 -5.92
CA GLN A 153 -18.26 1.83 -6.31
C GLN A 153 -19.10 2.27 -7.52
N VAL A 154 -19.19 1.45 -8.58
CA VAL A 154 -20.06 1.73 -9.75
C VAL A 154 -21.53 1.85 -9.33
N LYS A 155 -22.00 0.95 -8.45
CA LYS A 155 -23.36 1.01 -7.91
C LYS A 155 -23.59 2.32 -7.14
N LEU A 156 -22.65 2.70 -6.27
CA LEU A 156 -22.73 3.93 -5.49
C LEU A 156 -22.77 5.18 -6.39
N ILE A 157 -21.94 5.23 -7.43
CA ILE A 157 -21.95 6.31 -8.43
C ILE A 157 -23.34 6.42 -9.10
N ARG A 158 -23.96 5.30 -9.48
CA ARG A 158 -25.31 5.30 -10.07
C ARG A 158 -26.40 5.73 -9.06
N GLU A 159 -26.24 5.42 -7.77
CA GLU A 159 -27.16 5.90 -6.73
C GLU A 159 -27.08 7.42 -6.56
N PHE A 160 -25.86 8.00 -6.59
CA PHE A 160 -25.66 9.45 -6.52
C PHE A 160 -26.09 10.18 -7.80
N MET A 161 -25.84 9.57 -8.96
CA MET A 161 -26.05 10.17 -10.28
C MET A 161 -26.79 9.20 -11.22
N PRO A 162 -28.11 9.03 -11.04
CA PRO A 162 -28.91 8.07 -11.83
C PRO A 162 -28.97 8.41 -13.33
N ASP A 163 -28.77 9.68 -13.70
CA ASP A 163 -28.76 10.15 -15.09
C ASP A 163 -27.35 10.30 -15.67
N LEU A 164 -26.33 9.76 -15.00
CA LEU A 164 -24.95 9.79 -15.48
C LEU A 164 -24.82 9.01 -16.80
N LYS A 165 -24.35 9.69 -17.85
CA LYS A 165 -24.13 9.14 -19.21
C LYS A 165 -22.66 8.92 -19.51
N ASN A 166 -21.78 9.77 -19.01
CA ASN A 166 -20.35 9.64 -19.21
C ASN A 166 -19.55 9.97 -17.94
N ILE A 167 -18.41 9.30 -17.78
CA ILE A 167 -17.50 9.49 -16.67
C ILE A 167 -16.05 9.49 -17.18
N GLY A 168 -15.25 10.43 -16.68
CA GLY A 168 -13.81 10.45 -16.92
C GLY A 168 -13.09 9.56 -15.94
N VAL A 169 -12.13 8.75 -16.40
CA VAL A 169 -11.20 8.03 -15.54
C VAL A 169 -9.81 8.60 -15.77
N ILE A 170 -9.20 9.14 -14.71
CA ILE A 170 -7.81 9.62 -14.73
C ILE A 170 -6.92 8.67 -13.93
N TYR A 171 -5.84 8.17 -14.55
CA TYR A 171 -4.89 7.25 -13.91
C TYR A 171 -3.50 7.30 -14.57
N THR A 172 -2.51 6.74 -13.91
CA THR A 172 -1.12 6.63 -14.39
C THR A 172 -0.97 5.41 -15.26
N SER A 173 -0.59 5.57 -16.53
CA SER A 173 -0.53 4.46 -17.49
C SER A 173 0.55 3.42 -17.18
N SER A 174 1.57 3.80 -16.41
CA SER A 174 2.65 2.91 -15.96
C SER A 174 2.38 2.23 -14.62
N ASP A 175 1.27 2.52 -13.93
CA ASP A 175 0.90 1.83 -12.69
C ASP A 175 -0.04 0.66 -13.02
N ASP A 176 0.49 -0.56 -12.89
CA ASP A 176 -0.26 -1.80 -13.14
C ASP A 176 -1.48 -1.92 -12.23
N SER A 177 -1.38 -1.41 -11.00
CA SER A 177 -2.44 -1.48 -9.99
C SER A 177 -3.65 -0.65 -10.42
N SER A 178 -3.41 0.61 -10.79
CA SER A 178 -4.48 1.50 -11.26
C SER A 178 -5.01 1.08 -12.63
N THR A 179 -4.14 0.54 -13.50
CA THR A 179 -4.55 -0.01 -14.81
C THR A 179 -5.49 -1.21 -14.67
N ALA A 180 -5.23 -2.12 -13.73
CA ALA A 180 -6.09 -3.28 -13.48
C ALA A 180 -7.48 -2.84 -12.97
N GLU A 181 -7.52 -1.93 -12.00
CA GLU A 181 -8.77 -1.38 -11.46
C GLU A 181 -9.55 -0.58 -12.49
N TYR A 182 -8.88 0.24 -13.32
CA TYR A 182 -9.51 0.95 -14.45
C TYR A 182 -10.19 -0.03 -15.41
N LYS A 183 -9.53 -1.13 -15.79
CA LYS A 183 -10.10 -2.12 -16.72
C LYS A 183 -11.38 -2.75 -16.14
N GLU A 184 -11.37 -3.07 -14.84
CA GLU A 184 -12.55 -3.60 -14.15
C GLU A 184 -13.67 -2.55 -14.07
N PHE A 185 -13.33 -1.32 -13.66
CA PHE A 185 -14.28 -0.21 -13.56
C PHE A 185 -14.93 0.07 -14.90
N LYS A 186 -14.13 0.18 -15.98
CA LYS A 186 -14.62 0.42 -17.33
C LYS A 186 -15.66 -0.62 -17.75
N LYS A 187 -15.32 -1.90 -17.60
CA LYS A 187 -16.23 -3.00 -17.93
C LYS A 187 -17.56 -2.91 -17.17
N LEU A 188 -17.51 -2.61 -15.88
CA LEU A 188 -18.71 -2.54 -15.03
C LEU A 188 -19.54 -1.28 -15.29
N ALA A 189 -18.89 -0.13 -15.49
CA ALA A 189 -19.54 1.14 -15.81
C ALA A 189 -20.24 1.09 -17.18
N GLU A 190 -19.58 0.54 -18.20
CA GLU A 190 -20.16 0.36 -19.53
C GLU A 190 -21.35 -0.62 -19.50
N LYS A 191 -21.26 -1.70 -18.71
CA LYS A 191 -22.40 -2.60 -18.46
C LYS A 191 -23.57 -1.90 -17.75
N ALA A 192 -23.29 -0.86 -16.96
CA ALA A 192 -24.29 -0.02 -16.31
C ALA A 192 -24.79 1.14 -17.19
N GLY A 193 -24.39 1.19 -18.47
CA GLY A 193 -24.82 2.21 -19.43
C GLY A 193 -24.07 3.55 -19.32
N ILE A 194 -22.91 3.58 -18.65
CA ILE A 194 -22.06 4.77 -18.55
C ILE A 194 -20.90 4.64 -19.54
N THR A 195 -20.75 5.61 -20.44
CA THR A 195 -19.58 5.71 -21.31
C THR A 195 -18.36 6.16 -20.53
N VAL A 196 -17.28 5.39 -20.58
CA VAL A 196 -16.01 5.74 -19.90
C VAL A 196 -15.06 6.44 -20.85
N LYS A 197 -14.68 7.69 -20.53
CA LYS A 197 -13.61 8.43 -21.20
C LYS A 197 -12.32 8.29 -20.43
N THR A 198 -11.24 7.96 -21.13
CA THR A 198 -9.96 7.61 -20.51
C THR A 198 -8.96 8.75 -20.63
N TYR A 199 -8.33 9.11 -19.51
CA TYR A 199 -7.30 10.14 -19.42
C TYR A 199 -6.10 9.56 -18.68
N THR A 200 -4.94 9.54 -19.32
CA THR A 200 -3.73 8.97 -18.72
C THR A 200 -2.73 10.07 -18.39
N ILE A 201 -2.05 9.92 -17.26
CA ILE A 201 -0.88 10.71 -16.87
C ILE A 201 0.36 9.82 -16.78
N THR A 202 1.53 10.45 -16.75
CA THR A 202 2.81 9.79 -16.48
C THR A 202 3.45 10.28 -15.18
N SER A 203 3.07 11.48 -14.72
CA SER A 203 3.54 12.06 -13.47
C SER A 203 2.52 13.05 -12.89
N THR A 204 2.78 13.54 -11.68
CA THR A 204 1.95 14.58 -11.04
C THR A 204 1.93 15.90 -11.83
N ASN A 205 2.94 16.17 -12.67
CA ASN A 205 3.03 17.39 -13.47
C ASN A 205 1.94 17.44 -14.56
N ASP A 206 1.46 16.27 -15.01
CA ASP A 206 0.45 16.18 -16.07
C ASP A 206 -0.97 16.48 -15.54
N ILE A 207 -1.18 16.38 -14.21
CA ILE A 207 -2.51 16.39 -13.60
C ILE A 207 -3.26 17.68 -13.91
N ASP A 208 -2.59 18.84 -13.86
CA ASP A 208 -3.27 20.13 -14.07
C ASP A 208 -3.91 20.22 -15.46
N GLN A 209 -3.11 20.00 -16.50
CA GLN A 209 -3.56 20.08 -17.90
C GLN A 209 -4.59 18.98 -18.23
N VAL A 210 -4.32 17.74 -17.83
CA VAL A 210 -5.18 16.59 -18.14
C VAL A 210 -6.53 16.70 -17.42
N SER A 211 -6.52 17.08 -16.14
CA SER A 211 -7.76 17.24 -15.38
C SER A 211 -8.61 18.41 -15.85
N ALA A 212 -8.02 19.54 -16.27
CA ALA A 212 -8.74 20.67 -16.82
C ALA A 212 -9.48 20.32 -18.13
N THR A 213 -8.80 19.56 -19.00
CA THR A 213 -9.39 19.04 -20.24
C THR A 213 -10.52 18.06 -19.93
N MET A 214 -10.24 17.05 -19.10
CA MET A 214 -11.23 16.04 -18.67
C MET A 214 -12.49 16.69 -18.08
N ALA A 215 -12.33 17.63 -17.14
CA ALA A 215 -13.46 18.28 -16.45
C ALA A 215 -14.38 19.07 -17.39
N SER A 216 -13.96 19.39 -18.61
CA SER A 216 -14.79 20.05 -19.62
C SER A 216 -15.58 19.06 -20.50
N GLU A 217 -15.31 17.76 -20.39
CA GLU A 217 -15.82 16.73 -21.30
C GLU A 217 -16.66 15.66 -20.61
N VAL A 218 -16.72 15.67 -19.27
CA VAL A 218 -17.33 14.60 -18.46
C VAL A 218 -18.32 15.13 -17.44
N GLN A 219 -19.23 14.28 -16.97
CA GLN A 219 -20.21 14.62 -15.94
C GLN A 219 -19.74 14.26 -14.52
N ALA A 220 -18.79 13.34 -14.40
CA ALA A 220 -18.17 12.91 -13.16
C ALA A 220 -16.76 12.38 -13.45
N VAL A 221 -15.94 12.26 -12.41
CA VAL A 221 -14.62 11.67 -12.48
C VAL A 221 -14.57 10.45 -11.55
N TYR A 222 -13.97 9.37 -12.03
CA TYR A 222 -13.52 8.26 -11.21
C TYR A 222 -11.99 8.27 -11.18
N VAL A 223 -11.43 8.03 -10.00
CA VAL A 223 -9.98 7.92 -9.79
C VAL A 223 -9.73 6.53 -9.22
N PRO A 224 -9.06 5.61 -9.93
CA PRO A 224 -8.71 4.31 -9.37
C PRO A 224 -7.75 4.44 -8.19
N SER A 225 -7.36 3.33 -7.55
CA SER A 225 -6.26 3.32 -6.57
C SER A 225 -4.92 3.60 -7.24
N ASP A 226 -4.65 4.88 -7.46
CA ASP A 226 -3.49 5.40 -8.18
C ASP A 226 -2.69 6.37 -7.31
N ASN A 227 -1.42 6.03 -7.06
CA ASN A 227 -0.59 6.78 -6.13
C ASN A 227 -0.20 8.18 -6.68
N THR A 228 0.01 8.31 -7.99
CA THR A 228 0.35 9.60 -8.62
C THR A 228 -0.84 10.54 -8.56
N VAL A 229 -2.05 10.08 -8.91
CA VAL A 229 -3.26 10.90 -8.80
C VAL A 229 -3.56 11.23 -7.33
N ALA A 230 -3.34 10.30 -6.40
CA ALA A 230 -3.49 10.54 -4.97
C ALA A 230 -2.61 11.68 -4.46
N SER A 231 -1.35 11.72 -4.87
CA SER A 231 -0.40 12.77 -4.46
C SER A 231 -0.71 14.14 -5.07
N GLY A 232 -1.25 14.18 -6.29
CA GLY A 232 -1.73 15.42 -6.93
C GLY A 232 -3.22 15.69 -6.79
N PHE A 233 -3.92 15.03 -5.85
CA PHE A 233 -5.38 15.04 -5.79
C PHE A 233 -5.97 16.45 -5.58
N SER A 234 -5.27 17.32 -4.86
CA SER A 234 -5.69 18.71 -4.64
C SER A 234 -5.83 19.50 -5.94
N THR A 235 -4.93 19.30 -6.90
CA THR A 235 -4.99 19.92 -8.23
C THR A 235 -6.18 19.39 -9.03
N LEU A 236 -6.42 18.07 -8.99
CA LEU A 236 -7.60 17.46 -9.61
C LEU A 236 -8.91 18.02 -9.02
N VAL A 237 -8.99 18.13 -7.70
CA VAL A 237 -10.16 18.70 -6.99
C VAL A 237 -10.37 20.16 -7.34
N LYS A 238 -9.30 20.96 -7.44
CA LYS A 238 -9.38 22.36 -7.88
C LYS A 238 -10.03 22.47 -9.27
N ASN A 239 -9.54 21.70 -10.23
CA ASN A 239 -9.97 21.81 -11.64
C ASN A 239 -11.39 21.26 -11.85
N THR A 240 -11.74 20.17 -11.17
CA THR A 240 -13.10 19.59 -11.22
C THR A 240 -14.13 20.46 -10.49
N ASN A 241 -13.80 21.01 -9.33
CA ASN A 241 -14.67 21.95 -8.61
C ASN A 241 -14.96 23.22 -9.42
N ALA A 242 -13.97 23.74 -10.17
CA ALA A 242 -14.17 24.90 -11.04
C ALA A 242 -15.21 24.66 -12.15
N LYS A 243 -15.55 23.40 -12.43
CA LYS A 243 -16.56 22.96 -13.40
C LYS A 243 -17.76 22.26 -12.76
N ASN A 244 -17.85 22.21 -11.43
CA ASN A 244 -18.85 21.46 -10.66
C ASN A 244 -18.91 19.96 -11.02
N ILE A 245 -17.76 19.35 -11.31
CA ILE A 245 -17.66 17.93 -11.63
C ILE A 245 -17.33 17.14 -10.35
N PRO A 246 -18.17 16.18 -9.91
CA PRO A 246 -17.88 15.35 -8.76
C PRO A 246 -16.78 14.32 -9.04
N ILE A 247 -15.97 14.04 -8.02
CA ILE A 247 -14.97 12.96 -8.05
C ILE A 247 -15.42 11.83 -7.13
N PHE A 248 -15.43 10.60 -7.65
CA PHE A 248 -15.64 9.36 -6.91
C PHE A 248 -14.32 8.58 -6.91
N PRO A 249 -13.48 8.72 -5.86
CA PRO A 249 -12.20 8.03 -5.80
C PRO A 249 -12.37 6.56 -5.40
N GLY A 250 -11.42 5.71 -5.78
CA GLY A 250 -11.36 4.30 -5.40
C GLY A 250 -10.93 4.09 -3.94
N VAL A 251 -10.32 5.10 -3.33
CA VAL A 251 -9.73 5.03 -1.99
C VAL A 251 -10.36 6.05 -1.02
N ASP A 252 -10.61 5.61 0.21
CA ASP A 252 -11.25 6.39 1.28
C ASP A 252 -10.52 7.69 1.66
N SER A 253 -9.19 7.67 1.66
CA SER A 253 -8.35 8.79 2.10
C SER A 253 -8.52 10.06 1.24
N MET A 254 -8.95 9.92 -0.02
CA MET A 254 -9.23 11.04 -0.93
C MET A 254 -10.56 11.75 -0.62
N ILE A 255 -11.44 11.13 0.16
CA ILE A 255 -12.76 11.71 0.47
C ILE A 255 -12.62 13.00 1.27
N LYS A 256 -11.70 13.05 2.24
CA LYS A 256 -11.38 14.29 2.99
C LYS A 256 -10.78 15.38 2.09
N GLY A 257 -10.11 14.99 1.01
CA GLY A 257 -9.48 15.91 0.07
C GLY A 257 -10.44 16.56 -0.94
N GLY A 258 -11.71 16.15 -0.99
CA GLY A 258 -12.71 16.66 -1.94
C GLY A 258 -13.36 15.61 -2.84
N GLY A 259 -13.12 14.31 -2.58
CA GLY A 259 -13.94 13.24 -3.15
C GLY A 259 -15.36 13.23 -2.54
N VAL A 260 -16.36 12.81 -3.32
CA VAL A 260 -17.78 12.81 -2.92
C VAL A 260 -18.11 11.59 -2.09
N ALA A 261 -17.86 10.40 -2.63
CA ALA A 261 -18.14 9.14 -1.94
C ALA A 261 -17.34 7.99 -2.54
N THR A 262 -17.14 6.94 -1.76
CA THR A 262 -16.55 5.68 -2.21
C THR A 262 -17.04 4.51 -1.37
N VAL A 263 -16.81 3.30 -1.88
CA VAL A 263 -16.76 2.08 -1.07
C VAL A 263 -15.31 1.60 -1.15
N SER A 264 -14.58 1.61 -0.03
CA SER A 264 -13.15 1.30 -0.05
C SER A 264 -12.70 0.52 1.18
N VAL A 265 -11.62 -0.25 1.02
CA VAL A 265 -10.96 -0.92 2.15
C VAL A 265 -10.22 0.10 3.02
N SER A 266 -10.18 -0.14 4.34
CA SER A 266 -9.44 0.74 5.26
C SER A 266 -7.94 0.58 5.09
N GLN A 267 -7.26 1.69 4.75
CA GLN A 267 -5.82 1.73 4.55
C GLN A 267 -5.05 1.51 5.86
N TYR A 268 -5.59 2.00 6.98
CA TYR A 268 -5.01 1.80 8.31
C TYR A 268 -5.09 0.33 8.75
N GLU A 269 -6.26 -0.31 8.62
CA GLU A 269 -6.43 -1.72 8.99
C GLU A 269 -5.61 -2.66 8.08
N LEU A 270 -5.49 -2.30 6.80
CA LEU A 270 -4.59 -2.94 5.85
C LEU A 270 -3.14 -2.89 6.37
N GLY A 271 -2.67 -1.70 6.76
CA GLY A 271 -1.35 -1.50 7.35
C GLY A 271 -1.15 -2.29 8.65
N LYS A 272 -2.15 -2.31 9.54
CA LYS A 272 -2.08 -3.10 10.78
C LYS A 272 -1.89 -4.58 10.51
N LEU A 273 -2.61 -5.13 9.53
CA LEU A 273 -2.45 -6.52 9.14
C LEU A 273 -1.05 -6.77 8.55
N THR A 274 -0.54 -5.86 7.72
CA THR A 274 0.85 -5.93 7.21
C THR A 274 1.86 -5.95 8.35
N GLY A 275 1.74 -5.06 9.34
CA GLY A 275 2.62 -5.05 10.51
C GLY A 275 2.59 -6.36 11.31
N LYS A 276 1.41 -6.98 11.44
CA LYS A 276 1.26 -8.29 12.09
C LYS A 276 1.92 -9.41 11.30
N MET A 277 1.84 -9.41 9.97
CA MET A 277 2.54 -10.39 9.13
C MET A 277 4.05 -10.21 9.20
N ALA A 278 4.54 -8.96 9.14
CA ALA A 278 5.96 -8.65 9.32
C ALA A 278 6.50 -9.11 10.68
N ALA A 279 5.71 -9.00 11.75
CA ALA A 279 6.05 -9.56 13.05
C ALA A 279 6.19 -11.09 13.04
N GLN A 280 5.44 -11.81 12.20
CA GLN A 280 5.61 -13.26 12.05
C GLN A 280 6.92 -13.59 11.32
N GLU A 281 7.30 -12.81 10.31
CA GLU A 281 8.58 -12.93 9.61
C GLU A 281 9.77 -12.62 10.54
N LEU A 282 9.66 -11.59 11.37
CA LEU A 282 10.65 -11.28 12.42
C LEU A 282 10.83 -12.43 13.43
N ARG A 283 9.78 -13.21 13.67
CA ARG A 283 9.84 -14.43 14.51
C ARG A 283 10.33 -15.67 13.75
N GLY A 284 10.73 -15.52 12.49
CA GLY A 284 11.34 -16.56 11.68
C GLY A 284 10.37 -17.39 10.83
N LYS A 285 9.11 -16.97 10.66
CA LYS A 285 8.24 -17.62 9.67
C LYS A 285 8.77 -17.39 8.25
N ASN A 286 8.65 -18.42 7.41
CA ASN A 286 9.13 -18.39 6.04
C ASN A 286 8.04 -17.82 5.09
N PRO A 287 8.29 -16.67 4.42
CA PRO A 287 7.35 -16.06 3.47
C PRO A 287 6.90 -17.01 2.36
N ALA A 288 7.76 -17.94 1.94
CA ALA A 288 7.46 -18.90 0.88
C ALA A 288 6.22 -19.77 1.17
N THR A 289 5.89 -19.92 2.46
CA THR A 289 4.76 -20.73 2.96
C THR A 289 3.69 -19.92 3.68
N MET A 290 3.85 -18.59 3.78
CA MET A 290 2.86 -17.72 4.39
C MET A 290 1.86 -17.28 3.33
N PRO A 291 0.57 -17.65 3.40
CA PRO A 291 -0.41 -17.18 2.45
C PRO A 291 -0.51 -15.65 2.41
N VAL A 292 -0.74 -15.09 1.23
CA VAL A 292 -1.08 -13.68 1.05
C VAL A 292 -2.48 -13.46 1.59
N GLU A 293 -2.62 -12.53 2.53
CA GLU A 293 -3.92 -12.13 3.07
C GLU A 293 -4.59 -11.13 2.11
N THR A 294 -5.88 -11.33 1.84
CA THR A 294 -6.65 -10.46 0.93
C THR A 294 -7.69 -9.64 1.68
N VAL A 295 -7.51 -8.32 1.71
CA VAL A 295 -8.52 -7.39 2.20
C VAL A 295 -9.43 -6.96 1.05
N LYS A 296 -10.72 -7.29 1.15
CA LYS A 296 -11.72 -7.02 0.10
C LYS A 296 -13.03 -6.44 0.61
N LYS A 297 -13.18 -6.32 1.93
CA LYS A 297 -14.40 -5.78 2.54
C LYS A 297 -14.23 -4.27 2.65
N GLY A 298 -14.91 -3.54 1.77
CA GLY A 298 -14.96 -2.10 1.82
C GLY A 298 -16.08 -1.57 2.72
N SER A 299 -15.88 -0.33 3.16
CA SER A 299 -16.80 0.49 3.94
C SER A 299 -17.30 1.64 3.06
N THR A 300 -18.51 2.15 3.27
CA THR A 300 -19.04 3.30 2.50
C THR A 300 -18.64 4.60 3.19
N ILE A 301 -17.90 5.47 2.49
CA ILE A 301 -17.46 6.77 3.02
C ILE A 301 -18.05 7.88 2.17
N ILE A 302 -18.63 8.88 2.80
CA ILE A 302 -19.33 10.00 2.13
C ILE A 302 -18.80 11.32 2.67
N ASN A 303 -18.50 12.27 1.79
CA ASN A 303 -18.26 13.66 2.13
C ASN A 303 -19.55 14.46 1.91
N GLN A 304 -20.31 14.67 2.98
CA GLN A 304 -21.58 15.40 2.92
C GLN A 304 -21.36 16.85 2.48
N LYS A 305 -20.34 17.52 3.03
CA LYS A 305 -19.99 18.90 2.65
C LYS A 305 -19.72 19.04 1.16
N GLN A 306 -18.98 18.10 0.59
CA GLN A 306 -18.65 18.13 -0.83
C GLN A 306 -19.86 17.79 -1.71
N ALA A 307 -20.69 16.84 -1.29
CA ALA A 307 -21.95 16.55 -1.97
C ALA A 307 -22.86 17.81 -2.00
N ASP A 308 -23.03 18.46 -0.85
CA ASP A 308 -23.84 19.69 -0.72
C ASP A 308 -23.29 20.83 -1.58
N LYS A 309 -21.96 21.03 -1.55
CA LYS A 309 -21.27 22.04 -2.37
C LYS A 309 -21.52 21.84 -3.87
N LEU A 310 -21.60 20.59 -4.32
CA LEU A 310 -21.83 20.21 -5.72
C LEU A 310 -23.33 20.05 -6.06
N GLY A 311 -24.23 20.31 -5.10
CA GLY A 311 -25.68 20.15 -5.30
C GLY A 311 -26.14 18.70 -5.46
N LEU A 312 -25.33 17.73 -5.01
CA LEU A 312 -25.65 16.31 -5.06
C LEU A 312 -26.48 15.89 -3.85
N LYS A 313 -27.59 15.21 -4.10
CA LYS A 313 -28.37 14.57 -3.04
C LYS A 313 -27.71 13.26 -2.63
N VAL A 314 -27.35 13.13 -1.36
CA VAL A 314 -26.78 11.89 -0.83
C VAL A 314 -27.88 10.80 -0.76
N PRO A 315 -27.69 9.64 -1.41
CA PRO A 315 -28.69 8.57 -1.42
C PRO A 315 -28.96 8.01 -0.02
N ALA A 316 -30.23 7.74 0.31
CA ALA A 316 -30.60 7.16 1.60
C ALA A 316 -29.96 5.78 1.85
N SER A 317 -29.81 4.98 0.78
CA SER A 317 -29.07 3.71 0.80
C SER A 317 -27.61 3.90 1.19
N ALA A 318 -26.94 4.93 0.65
CA ALA A 318 -25.56 5.26 0.96
C ALA A 318 -25.41 5.73 2.42
N ILE A 319 -26.32 6.59 2.90
CA ILE A 319 -26.34 7.04 4.31
C ILE A 319 -26.48 5.84 5.25
N LYS A 320 -27.40 4.91 4.95
CA LYS A 320 -27.58 3.70 5.76
C LYS A 320 -26.31 2.87 5.81
N GLN A 321 -25.69 2.60 4.67
CA GLN A 321 -24.44 1.83 4.60
C GLN A 321 -23.30 2.50 5.36
N ALA A 322 -23.16 3.82 5.23
CA ALA A 322 -22.14 4.59 5.93
C ALA A 322 -22.35 4.58 7.45
N ASN A 323 -23.59 4.64 7.93
CA ASN A 323 -23.87 4.55 9.37
C ASN A 323 -23.65 3.15 9.96
N GLU A 324 -23.83 2.09 9.18
CA GLU A 324 -23.64 0.72 9.66
C GLU A 324 -22.17 0.31 9.72
N LYS A 325 -21.42 0.61 8.66
CA LYS A 325 -20.06 0.09 8.44
C LYS A 325 -19.19 1.08 7.65
N GLY A 326 -19.28 2.37 7.94
CA GLY A 326 -18.55 3.39 7.20
C GLY A 326 -18.46 4.72 7.92
N GLU A 327 -18.39 5.82 7.17
CA GLU A 327 -18.23 7.16 7.74
C GLU A 327 -18.93 8.21 6.88
N ILE A 328 -19.60 9.17 7.54
CA ILE A 328 -20.11 10.38 6.90
C ILE A 328 -19.30 11.56 7.43
N ILE A 329 -18.49 12.14 6.56
CA ILE A 329 -17.68 13.33 6.83
C ILE A 329 -18.58 14.55 6.66
N LYS A 330 -18.85 15.23 7.77
CA LYS A 330 -19.72 16.40 7.87
C LYS A 330 -18.96 17.71 7.81
#